data_AF-A0A1F0B3N3-F1
#
_entry.id   AF-A0A1F0B3N3-F1
#
_cell.length_a   1.000
_cell.length_b   1.000
_cell.length_c   1.000
_cell.angle_alpha   90.00
_cell.angle_beta   90.00
_cell.angle_gamma   90.00
#
_symmetry.space_group_name_H-M   'P 1'
#
loop_
_entity.id
_entity.type
_entity.pdbx_description
1 polymer ?
#
loop_
_entity_poly.entity_id
_entity_poly.type
_entity_poly.pdbx_seq_one_letter_code
_entity_poly.pdbx_strand_id
1 'polypeptide(L)'
;MSDKRKQLLSYQALIDKMVANGILFNIFDQNTAKDILQTRNYYYKISSYRKLFNKIDGKYNIEFATLADLAVIDMQIRYFLMDICLDVEHSIKTALMDVITKNPKVDGYDIVKDYAVYNPIGFTNTKNALSKNHYLKNVYIKHKNDIPIWVLIEIMDFGNLCYLVEMYCDKYPSNKRLKKAKQLGKYARHIRNACAHSNVILVDVLEQTLSPSSSITSLASMLNISRDIIKYRKIHDIFSLVVLHREYCSKALGKQRFKEFIKIAKRAKKHEDYYKQNPKIVEIYINFVKTLVKISKK
;
A
#
# COMPACT_ATOMS: atom_id res chain seq x y z
N MET A 1 -34.16 -6.94 -10.66
CA MET A 1 -33.42 -8.19 -10.38
C MET A 1 -33.51 -8.44 -8.89
N SER A 2 -34.11 -9.54 -8.43
CA SER A 2 -34.17 -9.80 -6.99
C SER A 2 -32.74 -10.04 -6.48
N ASP A 3 -32.36 -9.33 -5.43
CA ASP A 3 -31.07 -9.50 -4.77
C ASP A 3 -31.05 -10.87 -4.05
N LYS A 4 -30.77 -11.94 -4.80
CA LYS A 4 -30.55 -13.27 -4.23
C LYS A 4 -29.28 -13.22 -3.38
N ARG A 5 -29.46 -13.25 -2.06
CA ARG A 5 -28.37 -13.36 -1.08
C ARG A 5 -27.51 -14.59 -1.42
N LYS A 6 -26.19 -14.41 -1.46
CA LYS A 6 -25.25 -15.50 -1.70
C LYS A 6 -25.16 -16.40 -0.45
N GLN A 7 -25.37 -17.70 -0.62
CA GLN A 7 -25.21 -18.68 0.45
C GLN A 7 -23.72 -18.90 0.78
N LEU A 8 -23.45 -19.17 2.05
CA LEU A 8 -22.14 -19.66 2.51
C LEU A 8 -21.97 -21.11 2.05
N LEU A 9 -20.83 -21.42 1.45
CA LEU A 9 -20.56 -22.74 0.87
C LEU A 9 -19.56 -23.51 1.74
N SER A 10 -19.72 -24.84 1.80
CA SER A 10 -18.71 -25.74 2.38
C SER A 10 -17.44 -25.74 1.53
N TYR A 11 -16.32 -26.18 2.09
CA TYR A 11 -15.07 -26.28 1.32
C TYR A 11 -15.19 -27.16 0.07
N GLN A 12 -15.92 -28.28 0.15
CA GLN A 12 -16.14 -29.12 -1.03
C GLN A 12 -16.94 -28.37 -2.10
N ALA A 13 -18.04 -27.71 -1.72
CA ALA A 13 -18.83 -26.90 -2.65
C ALA A 13 -18.04 -25.72 -3.25
N LEU A 14 -17.06 -25.17 -2.52
CA LEU A 14 -16.13 -24.17 -3.06
C LEU A 14 -15.18 -24.77 -4.10
N ILE A 15 -14.66 -25.98 -3.88
CA ILE A 15 -13.85 -26.71 -4.86
C ILE A 15 -14.68 -27.04 -6.10
N ASP A 16 -15.89 -27.58 -5.94
CA ASP A 16 -16.78 -27.90 -7.05
C ASP A 16 -17.09 -26.64 -7.89
N LYS A 17 -17.28 -25.51 -7.22
CA LYS A 17 -17.44 -24.20 -7.86
C LYS A 17 -16.19 -23.76 -8.62
N MET A 18 -14.98 -24.04 -8.11
CA MET A 18 -13.75 -23.76 -8.85
C MET A 18 -13.67 -24.62 -10.11
N VAL A 19 -13.96 -25.92 -10.01
CA VAL A 19 -14.02 -26.84 -11.16
C VAL A 19 -15.02 -26.34 -12.21
N ALA A 20 -16.24 -25.95 -11.79
CA ALA A 20 -17.27 -25.42 -12.67
C ALA A 20 -16.83 -24.14 -13.41
N ASN A 21 -15.98 -23.32 -12.79
CA ASN A 21 -15.40 -22.12 -13.41
C ASN A 21 -14.19 -22.43 -14.32
N GLY A 22 -13.79 -23.69 -14.47
CA GLY A 22 -12.62 -24.11 -15.24
C GLY A 22 -11.30 -23.87 -14.50
N ILE A 23 -11.29 -23.98 -13.18
CA ILE A 23 -10.03 -24.09 -12.42
C ILE A 23 -9.63 -25.57 -12.37
N LEU A 24 -8.39 -25.84 -12.75
CA LEU A 24 -7.81 -27.17 -12.86
C LEU A 24 -7.02 -27.53 -11.59
N PHE A 25 -6.91 -28.82 -11.31
CA PHE A 25 -6.26 -29.37 -10.12
C PHE A 25 -5.23 -30.44 -10.50
N ASN A 26 -4.50 -30.22 -11.60
CA ASN A 26 -3.53 -31.20 -12.11
C ASN A 26 -2.18 -31.08 -11.40
N ILE A 27 -1.80 -29.86 -10.97
CA ILE A 27 -0.57 -29.61 -10.21
C ILE A 27 -0.80 -29.76 -8.71
N PHE A 28 -1.84 -29.10 -8.19
CA PHE A 28 -2.31 -29.26 -6.82
C PHE A 28 -3.66 -29.96 -6.86
N ASP A 29 -3.77 -31.08 -6.16
CA ASP A 29 -5.03 -31.81 -6.06
C ASP A 29 -6.08 -31.03 -5.22
N GLN A 30 -7.32 -31.52 -5.26
CA GLN A 30 -8.43 -30.88 -4.56
C GLN A 30 -8.25 -30.87 -3.03
N ASN A 31 -7.57 -31.89 -2.46
CA ASN A 31 -7.30 -31.98 -1.03
C ASN A 31 -6.30 -30.91 -0.59
N THR A 32 -5.22 -30.72 -1.35
CA THR A 32 -4.23 -29.65 -1.15
C THR A 32 -4.87 -28.29 -1.29
N ALA A 33 -5.73 -28.11 -2.30
CA ALA A 33 -6.47 -26.86 -2.47
C ALA A 33 -7.40 -26.57 -1.29
N LYS A 34 -8.07 -27.60 -0.77
CA LYS A 34 -8.92 -27.50 0.43
C LYS A 34 -8.12 -27.12 1.67
N ASP A 35 -6.96 -27.73 1.90
CA ASP A 35 -6.05 -27.34 2.99
C ASP A 35 -5.65 -25.86 2.86
N ILE A 36 -5.25 -25.42 1.67
CA ILE A 36 -4.90 -24.02 1.42
C ILE A 36 -6.08 -23.10 1.75
N LEU A 37 -7.31 -23.49 1.39
CA LEU A 37 -8.54 -22.74 1.70
C LEU A 37 -8.85 -22.69 3.21
N GLN A 38 -8.40 -23.69 3.97
CA GLN A 38 -8.64 -23.83 5.41
C GLN A 38 -7.60 -23.07 6.24
N THR A 39 -6.32 -23.12 5.83
CA THR A 39 -5.21 -22.73 6.71
C THR A 39 -4.44 -21.51 6.22
N ARG A 40 -4.46 -21.21 4.91
CA ARG A 40 -3.54 -20.20 4.32
C ARG A 40 -4.25 -19.04 3.64
N ASN A 41 -5.39 -19.27 3.00
CA ASN A 41 -6.08 -18.25 2.23
C ASN A 41 -7.59 -18.54 2.17
N TYR A 42 -8.45 -17.53 2.18
CA TYR A 42 -9.89 -17.76 2.02
C TYR A 42 -10.32 -17.63 0.55
N TYR A 43 -11.40 -18.33 0.19
CA TYR A 43 -11.85 -18.46 -1.20
C TYR A 43 -11.97 -17.14 -1.96
N TYR A 44 -12.56 -16.11 -1.32
CA TYR A 44 -12.76 -14.82 -1.98
C TYR A 44 -11.44 -14.22 -2.47
N LYS A 45 -10.37 -14.34 -1.68
CA LYS A 45 -9.07 -13.75 -1.99
C LYS A 45 -8.31 -14.56 -3.04
N ILE A 46 -8.14 -15.87 -2.85
CA ILE A 46 -7.44 -16.71 -3.84
C ILE A 46 -8.17 -16.74 -5.20
N SER A 47 -9.50 -16.78 -5.17
CA SER A 47 -10.26 -16.80 -6.41
C SER A 47 -10.12 -15.46 -7.15
N SER A 48 -9.88 -14.33 -6.48
CA SER A 48 -9.81 -13.01 -7.13
C SER A 48 -8.72 -12.92 -8.20
N TYR A 49 -7.61 -13.65 -8.05
CA TYR A 49 -6.51 -13.67 -9.03
C TYR A 49 -6.91 -14.24 -10.39
N ARG A 50 -8.02 -15.00 -10.47
CA ARG A 50 -8.58 -15.46 -11.76
C ARG A 50 -8.93 -14.31 -12.71
N LYS A 51 -9.21 -13.11 -12.16
CA LYS A 51 -9.50 -11.91 -12.95
C LYS A 51 -8.33 -11.43 -13.81
N LEU A 52 -7.11 -11.91 -13.53
CA LEU A 52 -5.93 -11.65 -14.35
C LEU A 52 -5.91 -12.48 -15.65
N PHE A 53 -6.84 -13.43 -15.79
CA PHE A 53 -6.94 -14.33 -16.94
C PHE A 53 -8.26 -14.09 -17.66
N ASN A 54 -8.19 -14.16 -18.99
CA ASN A 54 -9.39 -14.13 -19.83
C ASN A 54 -10.11 -15.47 -19.76
N LYS A 55 -11.41 -15.45 -20.02
CA LYS A 55 -12.20 -16.68 -20.18
C LYS A 55 -12.18 -17.13 -21.63
N ILE A 56 -12.11 -18.43 -21.84
CA ILE A 56 -12.33 -19.11 -23.13
C ILE A 56 -13.58 -19.98 -22.93
N ASP A 57 -14.60 -19.78 -23.77
CA ASP A 57 -15.88 -20.50 -23.68
C ASP A 57 -16.52 -20.46 -22.27
N GLY A 58 -16.43 -19.31 -21.61
CA GLY A 58 -17.00 -19.06 -20.29
C GLY A 58 -16.18 -19.60 -19.09
N LYS A 59 -15.12 -20.37 -19.35
CA LYS A 59 -14.22 -20.97 -18.34
C LYS A 59 -12.85 -20.30 -18.32
N TYR A 60 -12.13 -20.38 -17.19
CA TYR A 60 -10.78 -19.79 -17.07
C TYR A 60 -9.69 -20.70 -17.63
N ASN A 61 -9.82 -22.04 -17.48
CA ASN A 61 -8.81 -23.03 -17.86
C ASN A 61 -7.43 -22.75 -17.25
N ILE A 62 -7.39 -22.50 -15.95
CA ILE A 62 -6.17 -22.18 -15.21
C ILE A 62 -5.94 -23.15 -14.05
N GLU A 63 -4.69 -23.49 -13.78
CA GLU A 63 -4.31 -24.32 -12.63
C GLU A 63 -4.54 -23.59 -11.30
N PHE A 64 -5.06 -24.31 -10.31
CA PHE A 64 -5.17 -23.80 -8.94
C PHE A 64 -3.80 -23.41 -8.37
N ALA A 65 -2.75 -24.15 -8.72
CA ALA A 65 -1.36 -23.83 -8.34
C ALA A 65 -0.93 -22.43 -8.80
N THR A 66 -1.40 -21.97 -9.97
CA THR A 66 -1.14 -20.61 -10.48
C THR A 66 -1.79 -19.56 -9.58
N LEU A 67 -3.05 -19.76 -9.16
CA LEU A 67 -3.74 -18.85 -8.25
C LEU A 67 -3.07 -18.83 -6.86
N ALA A 68 -2.62 -19.98 -6.38
CA ALA A 68 -1.91 -20.11 -5.12
C ALA A 68 -0.56 -19.38 -5.15
N ASP A 69 0.24 -19.52 -6.21
CA ASP A 69 1.52 -18.81 -6.33
C ASP A 69 1.34 -17.29 -6.40
N LEU A 70 0.39 -16.81 -7.22
CA LEU A 70 0.03 -15.39 -7.32
C LEU A 70 -0.40 -14.82 -5.96
N ALA A 71 -1.15 -15.58 -5.16
CA ALA A 71 -1.54 -15.16 -3.82
C ALA A 71 -0.33 -14.93 -2.90
N VAL A 72 0.66 -15.82 -2.97
CA VAL A 72 1.88 -15.67 -2.18
C VAL A 72 2.73 -14.52 -2.75
N ILE A 73 2.77 -14.26 -4.07
CA ILE A 73 3.47 -13.11 -4.68
C ILE A 73 2.86 -11.80 -4.19
N ASP A 74 1.54 -11.67 -4.29
CA ASP A 74 0.78 -10.52 -3.82
C ASP A 74 1.02 -10.26 -2.32
N MET A 75 1.04 -11.31 -1.49
CA MET A 75 1.35 -11.19 -0.07
C MET A 75 2.75 -10.61 0.18
N GLN A 76 3.78 -11.14 -0.48
CA GLN A 76 5.15 -10.65 -0.31
C GLN A 76 5.28 -9.18 -0.75
N ILE A 77 4.62 -8.80 -1.84
CA ILE A 77 4.58 -7.40 -2.29
C ILE A 77 3.87 -6.53 -1.24
N ARG A 78 2.74 -6.97 -0.67
CA ARG A 78 2.03 -6.20 0.38
C ARG A 78 2.87 -5.97 1.61
N TYR A 79 3.60 -6.99 2.08
CA TYR A 79 4.49 -6.83 3.23
C TYR A 79 5.64 -5.88 2.92
N PHE A 80 6.25 -6.01 1.75
CA PHE A 80 7.29 -5.09 1.31
C PHE A 80 6.80 -3.64 1.17
N LEU A 81 5.62 -3.43 0.58
CA LEU A 81 5.04 -2.09 0.45
C LEU A 81 4.66 -1.51 1.82
N MET A 82 4.16 -2.33 2.75
CA MET A 82 3.87 -1.90 4.12
C MET A 82 5.14 -1.40 4.82
N ASP A 83 6.22 -2.15 4.70
CA ASP A 83 7.52 -1.80 5.24
C ASP A 83 8.02 -0.43 4.73
N ILE A 84 7.88 -0.17 3.41
CA ILE A 84 8.19 1.14 2.84
C ILE A 84 7.27 2.23 3.40
N CYS A 85 5.99 1.94 3.60
CA CYS A 85 5.05 2.89 4.21
C CYS A 85 5.48 3.26 5.63
N LEU A 86 5.92 2.30 6.45
CA LEU A 86 6.41 2.55 7.81
C LEU A 86 7.68 3.43 7.79
N ASP A 87 8.62 3.13 6.89
CA ASP A 87 9.85 3.91 6.72
C ASP A 87 9.52 5.38 6.36
N VAL A 88 8.61 5.58 5.40
CA VAL A 88 8.17 6.89 4.93
C VAL A 88 7.40 7.64 6.00
N GLU A 89 6.47 6.97 6.70
CA GLU A 89 5.70 7.57 7.78
C GLU A 89 6.63 8.09 8.88
N HIS A 90 7.54 7.26 9.38
CA HIS A 90 8.52 7.68 10.38
C HIS A 90 9.41 8.82 9.88
N SER A 91 9.90 8.74 8.64
CA SER A 91 10.77 9.79 8.07
C SER A 91 10.03 11.13 7.87
N ILE A 92 8.73 11.10 7.56
CA ILE A 92 7.90 12.31 7.51
C ILE A 92 7.68 12.87 8.92
N LYS A 93 7.43 12.04 9.94
CA LYS A 93 7.30 12.48 11.34
C LYS A 93 8.56 13.21 11.82
N THR A 94 9.74 12.64 11.55
CA THR A 94 11.02 13.29 11.91
C THR A 94 11.25 14.58 11.13
N ALA A 95 10.92 14.63 9.83
CA ALA A 95 11.02 15.85 9.03
C ALA A 95 10.06 16.95 9.50
N LEU A 96 8.85 16.58 9.92
CA LEU A 96 7.86 17.51 10.49
C LEU A 96 8.32 18.06 11.83
N MET A 97 8.82 17.20 12.73
CA MET A 97 9.37 17.64 14.02
C MET A 97 10.56 18.59 13.82
N ASP A 98 11.49 18.27 12.91
CA ASP A 98 12.66 19.13 12.66
C ASP A 98 12.26 20.55 12.22
N VAL A 99 11.25 20.68 11.35
CA VAL A 99 10.82 22.00 10.87
C VAL A 99 10.04 22.79 11.92
N ILE A 100 9.28 22.10 12.78
CA ILE A 100 8.60 22.72 13.92
C ILE A 100 9.63 23.21 14.94
N THR A 101 10.56 22.35 15.35
CA THR A 101 11.60 22.68 16.34
C THR A 101 12.51 23.83 15.89
N LYS A 102 12.82 23.93 14.59
CA LYS A 102 13.64 25.02 14.04
C LYS A 102 12.89 26.32 13.82
N ASN A 103 11.58 26.37 14.06
CA ASN A 103 10.80 27.58 13.91
C ASN A 103 10.63 28.27 15.28
N PRO A 104 11.41 29.34 15.58
CA PRO A 104 11.37 30.00 16.88
C PRO A 104 10.06 30.73 17.16
N LYS A 105 9.19 30.88 16.15
CA LYS A 105 7.88 31.56 16.26
C LYS A 105 6.73 30.59 16.54
N VAL A 106 7.02 29.31 16.76
CA VAL A 106 6.01 28.26 16.90
C VAL A 106 6.09 27.63 18.28
N ASP A 107 4.98 27.71 19.01
CA ASP A 107 4.72 26.81 20.12
C ASP A 107 4.15 25.49 19.59
N GLY A 108 4.71 24.36 20.03
CA GLY A 108 4.23 23.03 19.67
C GLY A 108 2.77 22.80 20.06
N TYR A 109 2.27 23.40 21.13
CA TYR A 109 0.87 23.29 21.54
C TYR A 109 -0.07 24.04 20.60
N ASP A 110 0.36 25.17 20.03
CA ASP A 110 -0.46 25.93 19.10
C ASP A 110 -0.68 25.20 17.78
N ILE A 111 0.32 24.44 17.30
CA ILE A 111 0.16 23.55 16.14
C ILE A 111 -0.92 22.49 16.38
N VAL A 112 -1.03 21.97 17.62
CA VAL A 112 -2.07 21.00 17.97
C VAL A 112 -3.46 21.65 17.97
N LYS A 113 -3.58 22.88 18.49
CA LYS A 113 -4.83 23.65 18.44
C LYS A 113 -5.25 23.95 17.00
N ASP A 114 -4.31 24.40 16.17
CA ASP A 114 -4.55 24.63 14.74
C ASP A 114 -5.06 23.36 14.05
N TYR A 115 -4.44 22.22 14.35
CA TYR A 115 -4.82 20.95 13.75
C TYR A 115 -6.21 20.49 14.18
N ALA A 116 -6.57 20.70 15.45
CA ALA A 116 -7.91 20.41 15.96
C ALA A 116 -8.99 21.23 15.24
N VAL A 117 -8.68 22.45 14.80
CA VAL A 117 -9.58 23.28 13.97
C VAL A 117 -9.58 22.83 12.51
N TYR A 118 -8.41 22.50 11.95
CA TYR A 118 -8.26 22.10 10.56
C TYR A 118 -8.92 20.75 10.24
N ASN A 119 -8.79 19.78 11.14
CA ASN A 119 -9.36 18.43 10.99
C ASN A 119 -9.97 17.92 12.31
N PRO A 120 -11.12 18.47 12.74
CA PRO A 120 -11.73 18.17 14.05
C PRO A 120 -12.10 16.70 14.21
N ILE A 121 -12.59 16.08 13.13
CA ILE A 121 -12.95 14.66 13.12
C ILE A 121 -11.70 13.79 13.30
N GLY A 122 -10.64 14.06 12.54
CA GLY A 122 -9.39 13.32 12.64
C GLY A 122 -8.70 13.46 13.99
N PHE A 123 -8.69 14.68 14.55
CA PHE A 123 -8.18 14.94 15.89
C PHE A 123 -8.97 14.18 16.96
N THR A 124 -10.30 14.24 16.90
CA THR A 124 -11.19 13.51 17.83
C THR A 124 -10.98 12.00 17.74
N ASN A 125 -10.89 11.45 16.52
CA ASN A 125 -10.61 10.03 16.30
C ASN A 125 -9.26 9.61 16.87
N THR A 126 -8.22 10.43 16.66
CA THR A 126 -6.88 10.20 17.21
C THR A 126 -6.89 10.18 18.74
N LYS A 127 -7.55 11.14 19.38
CA LYS A 127 -7.70 11.20 20.85
C LYS A 127 -8.49 10.01 21.40
N ASN A 128 -9.56 9.61 20.72
CA ASN A 128 -10.38 8.45 21.07
C ASN A 128 -9.63 7.13 20.90
N ALA A 129 -8.77 7.03 19.87
CA ALA A 129 -7.91 5.86 19.69
C ALA A 129 -6.88 5.77 20.82
N LEU A 130 -6.25 6.89 21.19
CA LEU A 130 -5.30 6.94 22.30
C LEU A 130 -5.95 6.53 23.63
N SER A 131 -7.16 7.02 23.94
CA SER A 131 -7.84 6.70 25.22
C SER A 131 -8.15 5.21 25.39
N LYS A 132 -8.29 4.48 24.28
CA LYS A 132 -8.57 3.04 24.24
C LYS A 132 -7.31 2.19 24.04
N ASN A 133 -6.14 2.81 23.87
CA ASN A 133 -4.91 2.10 23.57
C ASN A 133 -4.19 1.63 24.85
N HIS A 134 -4.23 0.33 25.11
CA HIS A 134 -3.57 -0.27 26.27
C HIS A 134 -2.05 -0.10 26.28
N TYR A 135 -1.39 -0.11 25.11
CA TYR A 135 0.06 0.09 25.01
C TYR A 135 0.48 1.52 25.34
N LEU A 136 -0.43 2.50 25.20
CA LEU A 136 -0.15 3.92 25.38
C LEU A 136 -0.90 4.52 26.59
N LYS A 137 -1.34 3.68 27.54
CA LYS A 137 -2.11 4.12 28.71
C LYS A 137 -1.42 5.22 29.51
N ASN A 138 -0.10 5.11 29.74
CA ASN A 138 0.66 6.12 30.49
C ASN A 138 0.77 7.44 29.72
N VAL A 139 0.94 7.37 28.40
CA VAL A 139 0.95 8.56 27.52
C VAL A 139 -0.41 9.25 27.59
N TYR A 140 -1.51 8.49 27.51
CA TYR A 140 -2.86 9.03 27.66
C TYR A 140 -3.06 9.71 29.01
N ILE A 141 -2.76 9.04 30.13
CA ILE A 141 -2.96 9.60 31.47
C ILE A 141 -2.22 10.93 31.62
N LYS A 142 -0.98 11.02 31.13
CA LYS A 142 -0.14 12.21 31.23
C LYS A 142 -0.61 13.37 30.34
N HIS A 143 -1.17 13.08 29.16
CA HIS A 143 -1.39 14.09 28.11
C HIS A 143 -2.87 14.27 27.68
N LYS A 144 -3.84 13.57 28.30
CA LYS A 144 -5.27 13.61 27.90
C LYS A 144 -5.91 15.00 27.89
N ASN A 145 -5.42 15.91 28.73
CA ASN A 145 -5.95 17.27 28.87
C ASN A 145 -5.26 18.24 27.92
N ASP A 146 -3.96 18.04 27.68
CA ASP A 146 -3.15 18.90 26.84
C ASP A 146 -2.09 18.07 26.10
N ILE A 147 -2.32 17.86 24.81
CA ILE A 147 -1.50 16.97 23.97
C ILE A 147 -0.45 17.84 23.27
N PRO A 148 0.85 17.67 23.57
CA PRO A 148 1.88 18.36 22.82
C PRO A 148 2.10 17.72 21.44
N ILE A 149 2.68 18.47 20.51
CA ILE A 149 2.87 18.04 19.12
C ILE A 149 3.65 16.72 18.97
N TRP A 150 4.69 16.48 19.78
CA TRP A 150 5.46 15.23 19.72
C TRP A 150 4.64 14.01 20.16
N VAL A 151 3.68 14.19 21.08
CA VAL A 151 2.73 13.12 21.43
C VAL A 151 1.72 12.95 20.32
N LEU A 152 1.16 14.04 19.78
CA LEU A 152 0.17 13.98 18.71
C LEU A 152 0.71 13.23 17.47
N ILE A 153 1.94 13.53 17.06
CA ILE A 153 2.60 12.90 15.92
C ILE A 153 2.85 11.40 16.14
N GLU A 154 3.14 10.98 17.38
CA GLU A 154 3.36 9.58 17.70
C GLU A 154 2.07 8.76 17.57
N ILE A 155 0.96 9.30 18.08
CA ILE A 155 -0.30 8.56 18.23
C ILE A 155 -1.20 8.59 16.99
N MET A 156 -0.99 9.53 16.07
CA MET A 156 -1.82 9.66 14.87
C MET A 156 -1.53 8.58 13.84
N ASP A 157 -2.57 8.19 13.11
CA ASP A 157 -2.40 7.34 11.93
C ASP A 157 -1.78 8.12 10.75
N PHE A 158 -1.33 7.38 9.74
CA PHE A 158 -0.70 7.98 8.56
C PHE A 158 -1.62 8.97 7.82
N GLY A 159 -2.94 8.76 7.86
CA GLY A 159 -3.88 9.65 7.20
C GLY A 159 -3.93 11.01 7.89
N ASN A 160 -4.02 11.01 9.21
CA ASN A 160 -4.00 12.20 10.05
C ASN A 160 -2.65 12.92 9.96
N LEU A 161 -1.54 12.18 9.84
CA LEU A 161 -0.22 12.76 9.56
C LEU A 161 -0.18 13.52 8.24
N CYS A 162 -0.75 12.97 7.16
CA CYS A 162 -0.82 13.68 5.89
C CYS A 162 -1.61 14.99 6.01
N TYR A 163 -2.75 14.99 6.73
CA TYR A 163 -3.51 16.22 6.98
C TYR A 163 -2.75 17.24 7.83
N LEU A 164 -2.01 16.79 8.85
CA LEU A 164 -1.18 17.68 9.67
C LEU A 164 -0.07 18.31 8.84
N VAL A 165 0.57 17.54 7.96
CA VAL A 165 1.58 18.04 7.01
C VAL A 165 0.98 19.06 6.05
N GLU A 166 -0.22 18.78 5.51
CA GLU A 166 -0.93 19.69 4.62
C GLU A 166 -1.20 21.04 5.28
N MET A 167 -1.85 21.02 6.45
CA MET A 167 -2.11 22.20 7.28
C MET A 167 -0.84 22.98 7.59
N TYR A 168 0.22 22.30 8.04
CA TYR A 168 1.48 22.96 8.39
C TYR A 168 2.10 23.65 7.17
N CYS A 169 2.10 23.00 6.01
CA CYS A 169 2.60 23.60 4.77
C CYS A 169 1.76 24.77 4.28
N ASP A 170 0.44 24.74 4.49
CA ASP A 170 -0.45 25.86 4.15
C ASP A 170 -0.19 27.07 5.06
N LYS A 171 0.01 26.84 6.36
CA LYS A 171 0.32 27.90 7.32
C LYS A 171 1.74 28.46 7.12
N TYR A 172 2.69 27.63 6.69
CA TYR A 172 4.09 27.99 6.49
C TYR A 172 4.58 27.65 5.07
N PRO A 173 4.13 28.40 4.03
CA PRO A 173 4.39 28.06 2.62
C PRO A 173 5.86 28.19 2.20
N SER A 174 6.69 28.91 2.97
CA SER A 174 8.13 28.98 2.75
C SER A 174 8.85 27.64 3.03
N ASN A 175 8.20 26.71 3.73
CA ASN A 175 8.75 25.39 4.02
C ASN A 175 8.82 24.52 2.76
N LYS A 176 10.05 24.29 2.28
CA LYS A 176 10.29 23.41 1.13
C LYS A 176 10.47 21.94 1.52
N ARG A 177 10.83 21.65 2.77
CA ARG A 177 11.18 20.29 3.25
C ARG A 177 9.99 19.34 3.22
N LEU A 178 8.78 19.81 3.54
CA LEU A 178 7.57 18.99 3.57
C LEU A 178 6.78 19.03 2.25
N LYS A 179 7.24 19.75 1.23
CA LYS A 179 6.52 19.95 -0.03
C LYS A 179 6.15 18.63 -0.71
N LYS A 180 7.07 17.66 -0.77
CA LYS A 180 6.78 16.35 -1.38
C LYS A 180 5.82 15.52 -0.53
N ALA A 181 5.95 15.55 0.80
CA ALA A 181 5.01 14.89 1.70
C ALA A 181 3.57 15.42 1.50
N LYS A 182 3.38 16.75 1.44
CA LYS A 182 2.07 17.36 1.10
C LYS A 182 1.56 16.89 -0.26
N GLN A 183 2.41 16.93 -1.27
CA GLN A 183 2.00 16.63 -2.66
C GLN A 183 1.64 15.16 -2.87
N LEU A 184 2.39 14.23 -2.27
CA LEU A 184 2.37 12.81 -2.60
C LEU A 184 1.80 11.92 -1.48
N GLY A 185 1.68 12.43 -0.26
CA GLY A 185 1.26 11.66 0.92
C GLY A 185 -0.09 10.98 0.76
N LYS A 186 -1.06 11.65 0.09
CA LYS A 186 -2.39 11.06 -0.18
C LYS A 186 -2.33 9.79 -1.01
N TYR A 187 -1.40 9.70 -1.97
CA TYR A 187 -1.24 8.53 -2.83
C TYR A 187 -0.54 7.39 -2.07
N ALA A 188 0.49 7.71 -1.28
CA ALA A 188 1.12 6.74 -0.38
C ALA A 188 0.14 6.17 0.66
N ARG A 189 -0.79 7.00 1.16
CA ARG A 189 -1.87 6.57 2.07
C ARG A 189 -2.74 5.48 1.46
N HIS A 190 -3.04 5.54 0.15
CA HIS A 190 -3.81 4.48 -0.51
C HIS A 190 -3.09 3.13 -0.46
N ILE A 191 -1.78 3.11 -0.69
CA ILE A 191 -0.96 1.89 -0.60
C ILE A 191 -0.90 1.38 0.84
N ARG A 192 -0.64 2.27 1.81
CA ARG A 192 -0.60 1.92 3.24
C ARG A 192 -1.90 1.25 3.67
N ASN A 193 -3.04 1.85 3.34
CA ASN A 193 -4.35 1.31 3.71
C ASN A 193 -4.62 -0.02 2.99
N ALA A 194 -4.31 -0.13 1.69
CA ALA A 194 -4.47 -1.38 0.96
C ALA A 194 -3.65 -2.51 1.59
N CYS A 195 -2.41 -2.24 2.02
CA CYS A 195 -1.57 -3.23 2.68
C CYS A 195 -2.09 -3.59 4.08
N ALA A 196 -2.49 -2.60 4.89
CA ALA A 196 -2.99 -2.79 6.26
C ALA A 196 -4.28 -3.62 6.31
N HIS A 197 -5.18 -3.39 5.34
CA HIS A 197 -6.42 -4.15 5.21
C HIS A 197 -6.26 -5.45 4.40
N SER A 198 -5.02 -5.80 4.01
CA SER A 198 -4.74 -7.02 3.26
C SER A 198 -5.48 -7.10 1.91
N ASN A 199 -5.74 -5.95 1.27
CA ASN A 199 -6.39 -5.84 -0.03
C ASN A 199 -5.51 -6.44 -1.13
N VAL A 200 -6.10 -7.07 -2.15
CA VAL A 200 -5.35 -7.66 -3.26
C VAL A 200 -4.76 -6.56 -4.16
N ILE A 201 -3.43 -6.53 -4.26
CA ILE A 201 -2.68 -5.51 -4.99
C ILE A 201 -2.62 -5.85 -6.48
N LEU A 202 -2.32 -7.10 -6.84
CA LEU A 202 -2.07 -7.51 -8.23
C LEU A 202 -3.29 -7.39 -9.15
N VAL A 203 -4.49 -7.61 -8.63
CA VAL A 203 -5.74 -7.57 -9.40
C VAL A 203 -6.06 -6.14 -9.82
N ASP A 204 -6.52 -5.92 -11.05
CA ASP A 204 -6.94 -4.63 -11.60
C ASP A 204 -5.83 -3.55 -11.66
N VAL A 205 -4.54 -3.93 -11.59
CA VAL A 205 -3.41 -3.00 -11.71
C VAL A 205 -3.43 -2.22 -13.03
N LEU A 206 -3.76 -2.89 -14.14
CA LEU A 206 -3.75 -2.30 -15.49
C LEU A 206 -5.11 -1.73 -15.92
N GLU A 207 -6.13 -1.76 -15.05
CA GLU A 207 -7.50 -1.44 -15.44
C GLU A 207 -7.87 0.01 -15.11
N GLN A 208 -7.42 0.52 -13.95
CA GLN A 208 -7.73 1.90 -13.53
C GLN A 208 -6.62 2.86 -13.95
N THR A 209 -6.93 3.76 -14.88
CA THR A 209 -6.03 4.82 -15.32
C THR A 209 -6.38 6.17 -14.70
N LEU A 210 -5.40 7.07 -14.69
CA LEU A 210 -5.53 8.47 -14.32
C LEU A 210 -4.62 9.32 -15.20
N SER A 211 -4.82 10.64 -15.17
CA SER A 211 -3.90 11.62 -15.78
C SER A 211 -2.89 12.10 -14.73
N PRO A 212 -1.62 11.66 -14.76
CA PRO A 212 -0.63 12.13 -13.78
C PRO A 212 -0.39 13.63 -13.94
N SER A 213 -0.15 14.34 -12.84
CA SER A 213 0.20 15.76 -12.88
C SER A 213 1.56 15.97 -13.57
N SER A 214 1.80 17.19 -14.09
CA SER A 214 3.07 17.56 -14.71
C SER A 214 4.25 17.35 -13.77
N SER A 215 4.09 17.67 -12.48
CA SER A 215 5.12 17.47 -11.47
C SER A 215 5.45 15.98 -11.24
N ILE A 216 4.44 15.10 -11.18
CA ILE A 216 4.67 13.65 -11.04
C ILE A 216 5.30 13.07 -12.30
N THR A 217 4.87 13.54 -13.48
CA THR A 217 5.45 13.13 -14.76
C THR A 217 6.93 13.53 -14.85
N SER A 218 7.28 14.74 -14.43
CA SER A 218 8.68 15.20 -14.35
C SER A 218 9.52 14.34 -13.40
N LEU A 219 8.98 14.00 -12.22
CA LEU A 219 9.63 13.08 -11.27
C LEU A 219 9.86 11.69 -11.86
N ALA A 220 8.89 11.17 -12.62
CA ALA A 220 9.00 9.87 -13.27
C ALA A 220 10.07 9.88 -14.38
N SER A 221 10.09 10.93 -15.20
CA SER A 221 11.12 11.11 -16.24
C SER A 221 12.53 11.17 -15.65
N MET A 222 12.74 11.90 -14.54
CA MET A 222 14.03 11.93 -13.84
C MET A 222 14.48 10.56 -13.32
N LEU A 223 13.54 9.63 -13.10
CA LEU A 223 13.82 8.26 -12.67
C LEU A 223 13.80 7.25 -13.83
N ASN A 224 13.71 7.71 -15.09
CA ASN A 224 13.58 6.91 -16.29
C ASN A 224 12.36 5.97 -16.26
N ILE A 225 11.21 6.49 -15.84
CA ILE A 225 9.92 5.79 -15.86
C ILE A 225 9.00 6.51 -16.85
N SER A 226 8.46 5.78 -17.82
CA SER A 226 7.54 6.33 -18.82
C SER A 226 6.19 6.72 -18.20
N ARG A 227 5.54 7.74 -18.78
CA ARG A 227 4.17 8.14 -18.47
C ARG A 227 3.18 6.98 -18.63
N ASP A 228 3.42 6.07 -19.58
CA ASP A 228 2.58 4.88 -19.80
C ASP A 228 2.57 3.90 -18.64
N ILE A 229 3.60 3.93 -17.78
CA ILE A 229 3.67 3.08 -16.59
C ILE A 229 2.90 3.73 -15.44
N ILE A 230 3.14 5.03 -15.22
CA ILE A 230 2.52 5.76 -14.09
C ILE A 230 1.09 6.23 -14.34
N LYS A 231 0.52 5.99 -15.53
CA LYS A 231 -0.92 6.25 -15.79
C LYS A 231 -1.83 5.30 -15.00
N TYR A 232 -1.35 4.11 -14.65
CA TYR A 232 -2.10 3.14 -13.89
C TYR A 232 -2.14 3.54 -12.41
N ARG A 233 -3.34 3.68 -11.83
CA ARG A 233 -3.54 4.24 -10.48
C ARG A 233 -2.71 3.55 -9.40
N LYS A 234 -2.67 2.22 -9.40
CA LYS A 234 -1.86 1.47 -8.41
C LYS A 234 -0.36 1.71 -8.60
N ILE A 235 0.11 1.80 -9.84
CA ILE A 235 1.51 2.10 -10.14
C ILE A 235 1.87 3.54 -9.80
N HIS A 236 0.98 4.48 -10.09
CA HIS A 236 1.09 5.89 -9.70
C HIS A 236 1.25 6.05 -8.19
N ASP A 237 0.43 5.35 -7.42
CA ASP A 237 0.43 5.44 -5.96
C ASP A 237 1.69 4.78 -5.36
N ILE A 238 2.11 3.63 -5.92
CA ILE A 238 3.41 2.99 -5.57
C ILE A 238 4.58 3.91 -5.95
N PHE A 239 4.55 4.55 -7.11
CA PHE A 239 5.59 5.47 -7.55
C PHE A 239 5.70 6.68 -6.60
N SER A 240 4.56 7.22 -6.18
CA SER A 240 4.51 8.30 -5.18
C SER A 240 5.16 7.88 -3.86
N LEU A 241 4.89 6.66 -3.38
CA LEU A 241 5.53 6.08 -2.20
C LEU A 241 7.05 5.94 -2.39
N VAL A 242 7.51 5.46 -3.55
CA VAL A 242 8.94 5.36 -3.89
C VAL A 242 9.61 6.73 -3.87
N VAL A 243 8.97 7.77 -4.43
CA VAL A 243 9.51 9.13 -4.41
C VAL A 243 9.61 9.67 -2.99
N LEU A 244 8.60 9.45 -2.14
CA LEU A 244 8.65 9.84 -0.73
C LEU A 244 9.77 9.12 0.03
N HIS A 245 9.91 7.81 -0.19
CA HIS A 245 11.00 7.05 0.42
C HIS A 245 12.36 7.60 0.00
N ARG A 246 12.54 7.88 -1.30
CA ARG A 246 13.76 8.55 -1.76
C ARG A 246 13.93 9.90 -1.09
N GLU A 247 12.89 10.71 -0.97
CA GLU A 247 13.05 12.05 -0.41
C GLU A 247 13.48 12.03 1.06
N TYR A 248 12.76 11.27 1.88
CA TYR A 248 12.82 11.40 3.33
C TYR A 248 13.68 10.34 4.00
N CYS A 249 13.80 9.14 3.43
CA CYS A 249 14.55 8.05 4.06
C CYS A 249 16.05 8.11 3.75
N SER A 250 16.84 7.46 4.60
CA SER A 250 18.30 7.38 4.45
C SER A 250 18.71 6.55 3.23
N LYS A 251 19.90 6.83 2.69
CA LYS A 251 20.47 6.03 1.58
C LYS A 251 20.69 4.56 1.99
N ALA A 252 21.06 4.31 3.24
CA ALA A 252 21.27 2.96 3.75
C ALA A 252 19.98 2.14 3.75
N LEU A 253 18.88 2.72 4.25
CA LEU A 253 17.56 2.08 4.25
C LEU A 253 17.07 1.82 2.82
N GLY A 254 17.25 2.79 1.90
CA GLY A 254 16.95 2.59 0.49
C GLY A 254 17.70 1.44 -0.18
N LYS A 255 18.99 1.25 0.15
CA LYS A 255 19.78 0.11 -0.33
C LYS A 255 19.27 -1.22 0.25
N GLN A 256 18.83 -1.24 1.51
CA GLN A 256 18.24 -2.42 2.13
C GLN A 256 16.92 -2.81 1.44
N ARG A 257 15.98 -1.86 1.31
CA ARG A 257 14.69 -2.11 0.64
C ARG A 257 14.86 -2.53 -0.81
N PHE A 258 15.85 -1.98 -1.51
CA PHE A 258 16.20 -2.46 -2.85
C PHE A 258 16.60 -3.94 -2.85
N LYS A 259 17.49 -4.38 -1.95
CA LYS A 259 17.90 -5.80 -1.85
C LYS A 259 16.72 -6.71 -1.54
N GLU A 260 15.82 -6.30 -0.65
CA GLU A 260 14.59 -7.03 -0.32
C GLU A 260 13.70 -7.18 -1.54
N PHE A 261 13.46 -6.09 -2.28
CA PHE A 261 12.67 -6.15 -3.51
C PHE A 261 13.27 -7.09 -4.56
N ILE A 262 14.60 -7.09 -4.75
CA ILE A 262 15.25 -8.00 -5.69
C ILE A 262 14.99 -9.47 -5.32
N LYS A 263 14.94 -9.82 -4.03
CA LYS A 263 14.57 -11.19 -3.60
C LYS A 263 13.13 -11.51 -3.99
N ILE A 264 12.20 -10.58 -3.80
CA ILE A 264 10.79 -10.75 -4.18
C ILE A 264 10.65 -10.89 -5.69
N ALA A 265 11.33 -10.05 -6.48
CA ALA A 265 11.32 -10.11 -7.94
C ALA A 265 11.89 -11.44 -8.46
N LYS A 266 12.98 -11.94 -7.86
CA LYS A 266 13.52 -13.27 -8.18
C LYS A 266 12.54 -14.39 -7.82
N ARG A 267 11.93 -14.31 -6.63
CA ARG A 267 10.91 -15.28 -6.22
C ARG A 267 9.75 -15.29 -7.21
N ALA A 268 9.30 -14.13 -7.65
CA ALA A 268 8.18 -13.98 -8.60
C ALA A 268 8.50 -14.47 -10.01
N LYS A 269 9.68 -15.07 -10.24
CA LYS A 269 10.03 -15.81 -11.45
C LYS A 269 10.18 -17.32 -11.23
N LYS A 270 10.07 -17.80 -9.99
CA LYS A 270 10.29 -19.21 -9.65
C LYS A 270 9.37 -20.16 -10.44
N HIS A 271 8.14 -19.73 -10.69
CA HIS A 271 7.15 -20.47 -11.47
C HIS A 271 6.71 -19.67 -12.70
N GLU A 272 7.67 -19.04 -13.39
CA GLU A 272 7.36 -18.18 -14.54
C GLU A 272 6.55 -18.87 -15.63
N ASP A 273 6.72 -20.19 -15.79
CA ASP A 273 5.95 -21.01 -16.73
C ASP A 273 4.43 -20.93 -16.51
N TYR A 274 3.97 -20.63 -15.29
CA TYR A 274 2.54 -20.51 -14.99
C TYR A 274 1.87 -19.28 -15.63
N TYR A 275 2.64 -18.24 -15.94
CA TYR A 275 2.09 -16.95 -16.39
C TYR A 275 2.89 -16.27 -17.50
N LYS A 276 4.01 -16.84 -17.99
CA LYS A 276 4.82 -16.23 -19.06
C LYS A 276 4.06 -15.96 -20.35
N GLN A 277 3.02 -16.72 -20.63
CA GLN A 277 2.14 -16.53 -21.79
C GLN A 277 1.01 -15.51 -21.54
N ASN A 278 0.82 -15.05 -20.29
CA ASN A 278 -0.18 -14.05 -19.95
C ASN A 278 0.42 -12.64 -20.02
N PRO A 279 0.13 -11.86 -21.08
CA PRO A 279 0.74 -10.54 -21.28
C PRO A 279 0.41 -9.56 -20.15
N LYS A 280 -0.78 -9.65 -19.55
CA LYS A 280 -1.18 -8.76 -18.43
C LYS A 280 -0.28 -8.97 -17.22
N ILE A 281 -0.01 -10.23 -16.85
CA ILE A 281 0.83 -10.55 -15.68
C ILE A 281 2.28 -10.14 -15.93
N VAL A 282 2.79 -10.40 -17.14
CA VAL A 282 4.14 -9.98 -17.55
C VAL A 282 4.27 -8.45 -17.49
N GLU A 283 3.29 -7.70 -17.99
CA GLU A 283 3.30 -6.24 -17.92
C GLU A 283 3.25 -5.73 -16.47
N ILE A 284 2.40 -6.31 -15.60
CA ILE A 284 2.34 -5.97 -14.17
C ILE A 284 3.71 -6.17 -13.53
N TYR A 285 4.36 -7.31 -13.78
CA TYR A 285 5.70 -7.60 -13.27
C TYR A 285 6.71 -6.54 -13.74
N ILE A 286 6.74 -6.23 -15.04
CA ILE A 286 7.64 -5.22 -15.61
C ILE A 286 7.40 -3.85 -14.97
N ASN A 287 6.15 -3.42 -14.83
CA ASN A 287 5.78 -2.14 -14.24
C ASN A 287 6.22 -2.05 -12.77
N PHE A 288 6.05 -3.12 -12.01
CA PHE A 288 6.49 -3.20 -10.61
C PHE A 288 8.01 -3.15 -10.52
N VAL A 289 8.73 -3.93 -11.33
CA VAL A 289 10.20 -3.92 -11.35
C VAL A 289 10.73 -2.55 -11.73
N LYS A 290 10.27 -1.96 -12.84
CA LYS A 290 10.74 -0.63 -13.29
C LYS A 290 10.53 0.45 -12.23
N THR A 291 9.47 0.35 -11.43
CA THR A 291 9.11 1.31 -10.39
C THR A 291 9.88 1.07 -9.09
N LEU A 292 9.81 -0.14 -8.53
CA LEU A 292 10.29 -0.44 -7.18
C LEU A 292 11.82 -0.52 -7.09
N VAL A 293 12.52 -0.85 -8.17
CA VAL A 293 14.00 -0.77 -8.19
C VAL A 293 14.52 0.65 -7.99
N LYS A 294 13.67 1.68 -8.20
CA LYS A 294 14.05 3.09 -8.00
C LYS A 294 14.04 3.49 -6.52
N ILE A 295 13.73 2.60 -5.58
CA ILE A 295 13.70 2.97 -4.16
C ILE A 295 15.06 3.40 -3.60
N SER A 296 16.17 2.85 -4.10
CA SER A 296 17.52 3.27 -3.71
C SER A 296 17.98 4.48 -4.51
N LYS A 297 18.50 5.51 -3.83
CA LYS A 297 19.33 6.53 -4.47
C LYS A 297 20.60 5.84 -5.01
N LYS A 298 20.99 6.16 -6.24
CA LYS A 298 22.36 5.88 -6.68
C LYS A 298 23.31 6.75 -5.84
#